data_AF-A0A0C2JSD8-F1
#
_entry.id   AF-A0A0C2JSD8-F1
#
_cell.length_a   1.000
_cell.length_b   1.000
_cell.length_c   1.000
_cell.angle_alpha   90.00
_cell.angle_beta   90.00
_cell.angle_gamma   90.00
#
_symmetry.space_group_name_H-M   'P 1'
#
loop_
_entity.id
_entity.type
_entity.pdbx_description
1 polymer ?
#
loop_
_entity_poly.entity_id
_entity_poly.type
_entity_poly.pdbx_seq_one_letter_code
_entity_poly.pdbx_strand_id
1 'polypeptide(L)'
;MRGLILAVSDKTYINKIKSEQKLIFYEDLKDNHLSNINENFFKGIIERCSFHDSDVFDFDSTEEYGKEYKMYKHVLAKILYSFNRMNYLDRRVAYDYIELCENYKHHLQLIIDCQCEDEDMDESISYPFCIYLNKLPVQALLKFVIIIYEIKFIFGDINSKCPDLNLY
;
A
#
# COMPACT_ATOMS: atom_id res chain seq x y z
N MET A 1 -4.52 -6.11 10.17
CA MET A 1 -3.21 -5.58 9.71
C MET A 1 -2.11 -6.63 9.65
N ARG A 2 -1.78 -7.27 10.77
CA ARG A 2 -0.70 -8.28 10.88
C ARG A 2 -0.68 -9.34 9.76
N GLY A 3 -1.84 -9.92 9.43
CA GLY A 3 -1.94 -10.93 8.36
C GLY A 3 -1.49 -10.40 7.00
N LEU A 4 -1.85 -9.16 6.65
CA LEU A 4 -1.40 -8.50 5.42
C LEU A 4 0.12 -8.31 5.44
N ILE A 5 0.67 -7.76 6.53
CA ILE A 5 2.12 -7.52 6.68
C ILE A 5 2.90 -8.83 6.50
N LEU A 6 2.46 -9.91 7.16
CA LEU A 6 3.11 -11.22 7.04
C LEU A 6 2.99 -11.80 5.63
N ALA A 7 1.85 -11.65 4.97
CA ALA A 7 1.66 -12.16 3.61
C ALA A 7 2.62 -11.50 2.61
N VAL A 8 2.80 -10.18 2.68
CA VAL A 8 3.68 -9.44 1.75
C VAL A 8 5.16 -9.44 2.13
N SER A 9 5.52 -9.96 3.31
CA SER A 9 6.90 -10.11 3.79
C SER A 9 7.37 -11.56 3.92
N ASP A 10 6.52 -12.52 3.55
CA ASP A 10 6.86 -13.93 3.60
C ASP A 10 8.08 -14.23 2.72
N LYS A 11 9.01 -15.04 3.23
CA LYS A 11 10.27 -15.34 2.53
C LYS A 11 10.01 -16.15 1.27
N THR A 12 9.04 -17.06 1.28
CA THR A 12 8.70 -17.89 0.12
C THR A 12 8.09 -17.01 -0.96
N TYR A 13 7.16 -16.13 -0.58
CA TYR A 13 6.62 -15.09 -1.45
C TYR A 13 7.72 -14.21 -2.06
N ILE A 14 8.58 -13.60 -1.24
CA ILE A 14 9.65 -12.70 -1.71
C ILE A 14 10.61 -13.41 -2.68
N ASN A 15 11.06 -14.61 -2.31
CA ASN A 15 12.01 -15.36 -3.13
C ASN A 15 11.41 -15.63 -4.51
N LYS A 16 10.13 -16.02 -4.55
CA LYS A 16 9.41 -16.32 -5.76
C LYS A 16 9.22 -15.09 -6.64
N ILE A 17 8.78 -13.98 -6.06
CA ILE A 17 8.69 -12.69 -6.76
C ILE A 17 10.04 -12.30 -7.37
N LYS A 18 11.15 -12.53 -6.67
CA LYS A 18 12.50 -12.21 -7.15
C LYS A 18 13.02 -13.17 -8.21
N SER A 19 12.74 -14.46 -8.10
CA SER A 19 13.28 -15.48 -9.02
C SER A 19 12.44 -15.67 -10.28
N GLU A 20 11.12 -15.71 -10.13
CA GLU A 20 10.18 -16.08 -11.19
C GLU A 20 9.49 -14.86 -11.80
N GLN A 21 9.52 -13.71 -11.11
CA GLN A 21 8.80 -12.50 -11.52
C GLN A 21 7.29 -12.75 -11.78
N LYS A 22 6.72 -13.79 -11.16
CA LYS A 22 5.33 -14.24 -11.34
C LYS A 22 4.76 -14.79 -10.04
N LEU A 23 3.43 -14.77 -9.93
CA LEU A 23 2.67 -15.51 -8.93
C LEU A 23 1.98 -16.70 -9.63
N ILE A 24 2.36 -17.92 -9.26
CA ILE A 24 1.84 -19.18 -9.85
C ILE A 24 0.32 -19.22 -10.02
N PHE A 25 -0.45 -18.55 -9.15
CA PHE A 25 -1.91 -18.59 -9.20
C PHE A 25 -2.55 -18.01 -10.47
N TYR A 26 -1.85 -17.14 -11.21
CA TYR A 26 -2.42 -16.43 -12.36
C TYR A 26 -1.69 -16.68 -13.68
N GLU A 27 -0.77 -17.64 -13.71
CA GLU A 27 0.01 -17.97 -14.92
C GLU A 27 -0.89 -18.49 -16.05
N ASP A 28 -1.79 -19.42 -15.74
CA ASP A 28 -2.78 -19.93 -16.70
C ASP A 28 -3.71 -18.83 -17.20
N LEU A 29 -4.09 -17.89 -16.32
CA LEU A 29 -4.94 -16.77 -16.68
C LEU A 29 -4.23 -15.88 -17.71
N LYS A 30 -2.97 -15.54 -17.45
CA LYS A 30 -2.17 -14.66 -18.30
C LYS A 30 -1.86 -15.31 -19.64
N ASP A 31 -1.40 -16.55 -19.63
CA ASP A 31 -0.89 -17.22 -20.83
C ASP A 31 -2.03 -17.68 -21.75
N ASN A 32 -3.18 -18.09 -21.19
CA ASN A 32 -4.28 -18.69 -21.98
C ASN A 32 -5.52 -17.81 -22.14
N HIS A 33 -5.82 -16.90 -21.20
CA HIS A 33 -7.10 -16.18 -21.18
C HIS A 33 -6.96 -14.68 -21.43
N LEU A 34 -5.87 -14.06 -20.95
CA LEU A 34 -5.65 -12.63 -21.09
C LEU A 34 -4.91 -12.24 -22.37
N SER A 35 -4.30 -13.19 -23.09
CA SER A 35 -3.61 -12.94 -24.37
C SER A 35 -4.51 -12.36 -25.46
N ASN A 36 -5.84 -12.56 -25.34
CA ASN A 36 -6.84 -11.99 -26.24
C ASN A 36 -7.36 -10.61 -25.79
N ILE A 37 -7.02 -10.17 -24.58
CA ILE A 37 -7.47 -8.89 -24.04
C ILE A 37 -6.42 -7.82 -24.36
N ASN A 38 -6.85 -6.77 -25.06
CA ASN A 38 -5.98 -5.69 -25.49
C ASN A 38 -5.36 -4.97 -24.28
N GLU A 39 -4.04 -4.74 -24.30
CA GLU A 39 -3.34 -3.98 -23.26
C GLU A 39 -3.95 -2.58 -23.04
N ASN A 40 -4.44 -1.94 -24.12
CA ASN A 40 -5.14 -0.66 -24.04
C ASN A 40 -6.46 -0.74 -23.27
N PHE A 41 -7.12 -1.90 -23.25
CA PHE A 41 -8.33 -2.11 -22.46
C PHE A 41 -8.01 -2.09 -20.97
N PHE A 42 -6.93 -2.76 -20.54
CA PHE A 42 -6.48 -2.70 -19.15
C PHE A 42 -6.05 -1.31 -18.76
N LYS A 43 -5.28 -0.63 -19.61
CA LYS A 43 -4.89 0.76 -19.36
C LYS A 43 -6.11 1.66 -19.17
N GLY A 44 -7.14 1.50 -20.00
CA GLY A 44 -8.40 2.24 -19.87
C GLY A 44 -9.20 1.91 -18.60
N ILE A 45 -9.16 0.66 -18.13
CA ILE A 45 -9.77 0.29 -16.82
C ILE A 45 -9.00 0.95 -15.68
N ILE A 46 -7.67 0.88 -15.70
CA ILE A 46 -6.80 1.46 -14.67
C ILE A 46 -7.04 2.97 -14.58
N GLU A 47 -6.99 3.68 -15.72
CA GLU A 47 -7.25 5.11 -15.80
C GLU A 47 -8.66 5.47 -15.29
N ARG A 48 -9.66 4.62 -15.52
CA ARG A 48 -11.02 4.88 -14.98
C ARG A 48 -11.11 4.60 -13.47
N CYS A 49 -10.40 3.59 -12.97
CA CYS A 49 -10.35 3.27 -11.54
C CYS A 49 -9.56 4.30 -10.74
N SER A 50 -8.57 4.96 -11.34
CA SER A 50 -7.75 5.95 -10.65
C SER A 50 -8.31 7.37 -10.68
N PHE A 51 -9.19 7.71 -11.64
CA PHE A 51 -9.69 9.07 -11.81
C PHE A 51 -11.11 9.35 -11.33
N HIS A 52 -11.98 8.35 -11.13
CA HIS A 52 -13.40 8.66 -10.90
C HIS A 52 -13.86 8.78 -9.44
N ASP A 53 -13.02 8.39 -8.48
CA ASP A 53 -13.40 8.41 -7.06
C ASP A 53 -12.92 9.68 -6.32
N SER A 54 -12.19 10.62 -6.95
CA SER A 54 -11.76 11.85 -6.26
C SER A 54 -12.91 12.73 -5.79
N ASP A 55 -14.07 12.65 -6.46
CA ASP A 55 -15.30 13.36 -6.11
C ASP A 55 -16.21 12.54 -5.17
N VAL A 56 -15.95 11.24 -4.97
CA VAL A 56 -16.79 10.34 -4.13
C VAL A 56 -16.27 10.22 -2.71
N PHE A 57 -14.97 10.47 -2.51
CA PHE A 57 -14.44 10.66 -1.18
C PHE A 57 -14.71 12.11 -0.76
N ASP A 58 -15.94 12.40 -0.36
CA ASP A 58 -16.21 13.57 0.46
C ASP A 58 -15.47 13.33 1.79
N PHE A 59 -14.22 13.79 1.88
CA PHE A 59 -13.24 13.45 2.91
C PHE A 59 -13.56 14.09 4.28
N ASP A 60 -14.71 14.74 4.41
CA ASP A 60 -15.16 15.46 5.59
C ASP A 60 -15.84 14.54 6.61
N SER A 61 -15.33 13.32 6.79
CA SER A 61 -15.63 12.59 8.01
C SER A 61 -14.74 13.12 9.14
N THR A 62 -15.29 14.10 9.85
CA THR A 62 -15.07 14.42 11.27
C THR A 62 -15.26 13.21 12.20
N GLU A 63 -14.94 12.00 11.74
CA GLU A 63 -14.86 10.83 12.59
C GLU A 63 -13.56 10.95 13.37
N GLU A 64 -13.67 11.33 14.65
CA GLU A 64 -12.64 11.18 15.67
C GLU A 64 -12.31 9.69 15.84
N TYR A 65 -11.69 9.09 14.83
CA TYR A 65 -11.17 7.76 14.95
C TYR A 65 -10.04 7.75 15.98
N GLY A 66 -10.05 6.75 16.85
CA GLY A 66 -9.04 6.57 17.88
C GLY A 66 -7.62 6.55 17.30
N LYS A 67 -6.63 6.89 18.14
CA LYS A 67 -5.21 6.94 17.74
C LYS A 67 -4.71 5.63 17.09
N GLU A 68 -5.27 4.49 17.49
CA GLU A 68 -5.03 3.17 16.88
C GLU A 68 -5.41 3.12 15.39
N TYR A 69 -6.55 3.69 15.01
CA TYR A 69 -6.98 3.77 13.60
C TYR A 69 -6.01 4.63 12.77
N LYS A 70 -5.57 5.77 13.32
CA LYS A 70 -4.57 6.62 12.66
C LYS A 70 -3.25 5.87 12.43
N MET A 71 -2.82 5.06 13.40
CA MET A 71 -1.64 4.20 13.27
C MET A 71 -1.83 3.14 12.18
N TYR A 72 -2.96 2.41 12.17
CA TYR A 72 -3.22 1.43 11.12
C TYR A 72 -3.28 2.06 9.73
N LYS A 73 -3.92 3.22 9.59
CA LYS A 73 -3.92 3.97 8.35
C LYS A 73 -2.51 4.30 7.88
N HIS A 74 -1.66 4.76 8.80
CA HIS A 74 -0.27 5.09 8.52
C HIS A 74 0.56 3.88 8.07
N VAL A 75 0.42 2.76 8.77
CA VAL A 75 1.08 1.51 8.39
C VAL A 75 0.58 1.02 7.03
N LEU A 76 -0.71 1.12 6.74
CA LEU A 76 -1.27 0.71 5.45
C LEU A 76 -0.73 1.56 4.30
N ALA A 77 -0.64 2.88 4.47
CA ALA A 77 -0.04 3.78 3.49
C ALA A 77 1.43 3.41 3.19
N LYS A 78 2.20 3.09 4.23
CA LYS A 78 3.59 2.62 4.09
C LYS A 78 3.72 1.28 3.38
N ILE A 79 2.81 0.34 3.66
CA ILE A 79 2.72 -0.95 2.95
C ILE A 79 2.41 -0.69 1.48
N LEU A 80 1.42 0.14 1.19
CA LEU A 80 1.00 0.47 -0.18
C LEU A 80 2.16 1.05 -0.99
N TYR A 81 2.90 2.01 -0.43
CA TYR A 81 4.09 2.56 -1.06
C TYR A 81 5.15 1.50 -1.36
N SER A 82 5.51 0.71 -0.35
CA SER A 82 6.52 -0.36 -0.50
C SER A 82 6.09 -1.38 -1.55
N PHE A 83 4.82 -1.75 -1.54
CA PHE A 83 4.25 -2.73 -2.46
C PHE A 83 4.20 -2.22 -3.90
N ASN A 84 3.82 -0.95 -4.12
CA ASN A 84 3.85 -0.34 -5.45
C ASN A 84 5.27 -0.36 -6.05
N ARG A 85 6.29 -0.11 -5.21
CA ARG A 85 7.68 0.04 -5.63
C ARG A 85 8.43 -1.27 -5.79
N MET A 86 8.31 -2.17 -4.82
CA MET A 86 9.15 -3.38 -4.70
C MET A 86 8.37 -4.68 -4.85
N ASN A 87 7.03 -4.63 -4.87
CA ASN A 87 6.12 -5.80 -4.91
C ASN A 87 6.15 -6.68 -3.65
N TYR A 88 6.96 -6.31 -2.66
CA TYR A 88 7.08 -6.99 -1.38
C TYR A 88 7.44 -5.98 -0.28
N LEU A 89 7.32 -6.41 0.97
CA LEU A 89 7.78 -5.68 2.13
C LEU A 89 9.03 -6.33 2.69
N ASP A 90 10.08 -5.53 2.94
CA ASP A 90 11.29 -6.05 3.58
C ASP A 90 10.96 -6.62 4.96
N ARG A 91 11.59 -7.74 5.32
CA ARG A 91 11.27 -8.45 6.55
C ARG A 91 11.53 -7.62 7.80
N ARG A 92 12.58 -6.77 7.82
CA ARG A 92 12.85 -5.89 8.97
C ARG A 92 11.75 -4.85 9.09
N VAL A 93 11.42 -4.19 7.98
CA VAL A 93 10.34 -3.21 7.90
C VAL A 93 8.99 -3.82 8.31
N ALA A 94 8.74 -5.08 7.94
CA ALA A 94 7.54 -5.81 8.35
C ALA A 94 7.46 -6.04 9.85
N TYR A 95 8.57 -6.39 10.51
CA TYR A 95 8.61 -6.51 11.96
C TYR A 95 8.35 -5.15 12.64
N ASP A 96 8.99 -4.08 12.15
CA ASP A 96 8.77 -2.73 12.68
C ASP A 96 7.29 -2.35 12.58
N TYR A 97 6.62 -2.67 11.47
CA TYR A 97 5.19 -2.37 11.28
C TYR A 97 4.28 -3.22 12.16
N ILE A 98 4.62 -4.49 12.40
CA ILE A 98 3.90 -5.35 13.33
C ILE A 98 4.03 -4.79 14.75
N GLU A 99 5.25 -4.43 15.16
CA GLU A 99 5.51 -3.85 16.47
C GLU A 99 4.73 -2.55 16.67
N LEU A 100 4.75 -1.64 15.68
CA LEU A 100 3.96 -0.41 15.70
C LEU A 100 2.45 -0.66 15.86
N CYS A 101 1.94 -1.74 15.25
CA CYS A 101 0.53 -2.13 15.36
C CYS A 101 0.19 -2.76 16.73
N GLU A 102 1.05 -3.67 17.23
CA GLU A 102 0.79 -4.47 18.43
C GLU A 102 1.09 -3.70 19.73
N ASN A 103 2.14 -2.87 19.73
CA ASN A 103 2.59 -2.11 20.90
C ASN A 103 2.11 -0.65 20.90
N TYR A 104 1.02 -0.36 20.17
CA TYR A 104 0.57 1.02 19.94
C TYR A 104 0.37 1.83 21.24
N LYS A 105 -0.06 1.19 22.34
CA LYS A 105 -0.25 1.84 23.64
C LYS A 105 1.07 2.31 24.26
N HIS A 106 2.14 1.52 24.13
CA HIS A 106 3.47 1.88 24.62
C HIS A 106 4.13 2.95 23.76
N HIS A 107 3.96 2.88 22.44
CA HIS A 107 4.46 3.92 21.53
C HIS A 107 3.70 5.25 21.68
N LEU A 108 2.41 5.21 22.02
CA LEU A 108 1.64 6.41 22.34
C LEU A 108 2.18 7.14 23.56
N GLN A 109 2.64 6.42 24.58
CA GLN A 109 3.26 7.03 25.76
C GLN A 109 4.56 7.75 25.38
N LEU A 110 5.41 7.14 24.54
CA LEU A 110 6.64 7.75 24.03
C LEU A 110 6.38 8.97 23.12
N ILE A 111 5.31 8.95 22.32
CA ILE A 111 4.94 10.08 21.46
C ILE A 111 4.33 11.21 22.29
N ILE A 112 3.56 10.91 23.34
CA ILE A 112 2.95 11.92 24.22
C ILE A 112 4.00 12.57 25.14
N ASP A 113 4.98 11.81 25.62
CA ASP A 113 6.10 12.37 26.40
C ASP A 113 7.07 13.20 25.54
N CYS A 114 6.99 13.07 24.20
CA CYS A 114 7.68 13.91 23.22
C CYS A 114 6.83 15.08 22.69
N GLN A 115 5.59 15.28 23.17
CA GLN A 115 4.74 16.41 22.76
C GLN A 115 4.90 17.61 23.70
N CYS A 116 6.11 18.15 23.72
CA CYS A 116 6.30 19.59 23.81
C CYS A 116 7.05 19.97 22.55
N GLU A 117 6.50 20.92 21.79
CA GLU A 117 7.01 21.48 20.54
C GLU A 117 6.47 20.78 19.28
N ASP A 118 5.39 21.38 18.77
CA ASP A 118 5.11 21.46 17.34
C ASP A 118 6.34 22.06 16.64
N GLU A 119 7.37 21.28 16.37
CA GLU A 119 8.46 21.62 15.43
C GLU A 119 9.27 20.35 15.15
N ASP A 120 9.35 19.99 13.86
CA ASP A 120 10.35 19.09 13.28
C ASP A 120 10.56 17.72 13.95
N MET A 121 9.59 16.82 13.78
CA MET A 121 9.84 15.39 13.96
C MET A 121 10.71 14.88 12.80
N ASP A 122 12.01 14.86 13.09
CA ASP A 122 13.17 14.26 12.41
C ASP A 122 12.91 13.44 11.12
N GLU A 123 13.66 13.82 10.09
CA GLU A 123 13.67 13.36 8.71
C GLU A 123 14.04 11.86 8.56
N SER A 124 13.16 10.95 8.98
CA SER A 124 13.24 9.55 8.51
C SER A 124 12.53 9.41 7.16
N ILE A 125 13.04 10.12 6.14
CA ILE A 125 12.68 10.02 4.71
C ILE A 125 11.18 9.79 4.50
N SER A 126 10.35 10.71 5.03
CA SER A 126 8.93 10.74 4.67
C SER A 126 8.84 11.29 3.25
N TYR A 127 8.86 10.40 2.26
CA TYR A 127 8.62 10.78 0.87
C TYR A 127 7.29 11.56 0.78
N PRO A 128 7.21 12.67 0.01
CA PRO A 128 5.99 13.47 -0.17
C PRO A 128 4.74 12.62 -0.45
N PHE A 129 4.96 11.51 -1.15
CA PHE A 129 3.99 10.47 -1.46
C PHE A 129 3.32 9.82 -0.23
N CYS A 130 4.07 9.49 0.82
CA CYS A 130 3.50 8.91 2.05
C CYS A 130 2.58 9.89 2.77
N ILE A 131 2.87 11.20 2.68
CA ILE A 131 2.07 12.26 3.29
C ILE A 131 0.69 12.34 2.60
N TYR A 132 0.64 12.21 1.28
CA TYR A 132 -0.63 12.18 0.55
C TYR A 132 -1.45 10.93 0.87
N LEU A 133 -0.84 9.75 0.84
CA LEU A 133 -1.53 8.50 1.17
C LEU A 133 -2.13 8.51 2.60
N ASN A 134 -1.45 9.16 3.55
CA ASN A 134 -1.96 9.28 4.92
C ASN A 134 -3.25 10.12 5.03
N LYS A 135 -3.57 10.94 4.03
CA LYS A 135 -4.82 11.71 3.96
C LYS A 135 -6.00 10.86 3.46
N LEU A 136 -5.75 9.78 2.74
CA LEU A 136 -6.78 8.91 2.20
C LEU A 136 -7.45 8.06 3.30
N PRO A 137 -8.75 7.77 3.23
CA PRO A 137 -9.40 6.85 4.15
C PRO A 137 -8.86 5.43 3.96
N VAL A 138 -8.94 4.61 5.00
CA VAL A 138 -8.45 3.23 4.98
C VAL A 138 -9.09 2.43 3.82
N GLN A 139 -10.36 2.68 3.53
CA GLN A 139 -11.08 2.06 2.41
C GLN A 139 -10.42 2.39 1.07
N ALA A 140 -10.02 3.65 0.84
CA ALA A 140 -9.31 4.04 -0.37
C ALA A 140 -7.93 3.38 -0.45
N LEU A 141 -7.19 3.35 0.67
CA LEU A 141 -5.89 2.67 0.72
C LEU A 141 -6.01 1.17 0.38
N LEU A 142 -7.03 0.48 0.91
CA LEU A 142 -7.30 -0.93 0.59
C LEU A 142 -7.68 -1.11 -0.89
N LYS A 143 -8.53 -0.23 -1.44
CA LYS A 143 -8.84 -0.23 -2.87
C LYS A 143 -7.55 -0.11 -3.70
N PHE A 144 -6.64 0.78 -3.34
CA PHE A 144 -5.35 0.90 -4.02
C PHE A 144 -4.47 -0.35 -3.88
N VAL A 145 -4.46 -1.02 -2.72
CA VAL A 145 -3.74 -2.31 -2.58
C VAL A 145 -4.28 -3.33 -3.59
N ILE A 146 -5.61 -3.44 -3.71
CA ILE A 146 -6.26 -4.36 -4.65
C ILE A 146 -5.91 -3.98 -6.09
N ILE A 147 -6.07 -2.72 -6.48
CA ILE A 147 -5.75 -2.26 -7.85
C ILE A 147 -4.30 -2.55 -8.21
N ILE A 148 -3.34 -2.23 -7.32
CA ILE A 148 -1.93 -2.49 -7.57
C ILE A 148 -1.67 -4.00 -7.71
N TYR A 149 -2.30 -4.81 -6.86
CA TYR A 149 -2.18 -6.26 -6.94
C TYR A 149 -2.68 -6.78 -8.29
N GLU A 150 -3.88 -6.38 -8.69
CA GLU A 150 -4.50 -6.79 -9.95
C GLU A 150 -3.66 -6.37 -11.16
N ILE A 151 -3.15 -5.14 -11.17
CA ILE A 151 -2.27 -4.65 -12.23
C ILE A 151 -0.99 -5.47 -12.30
N LYS A 152 -0.32 -5.71 -11.18
CA LYS A 152 1.01 -6.37 -11.18
C LYS A 152 0.94 -7.87 -11.42
N PHE A 153 -0.12 -8.52 -10.98
CA PHE A 153 -0.15 -9.98 -10.89
C PHE A 153 -1.24 -10.66 -11.71
N ILE A 154 -2.35 -9.96 -11.98
CA ILE A 154 -3.43 -10.54 -12.78
C ILE A 154 -3.31 -10.04 -14.22
N PHE A 155 -3.33 -8.73 -14.42
CA PHE A 155 -3.55 -8.14 -15.74
C PHE A 155 -2.29 -7.64 -16.45
N GLY A 156 -1.23 -7.30 -15.72
CA GLY A 156 -0.10 -6.57 -16.27
C GLY A 156 1.27 -7.21 -16.04
N ASP A 157 2.29 -6.37 -16.16
CA ASP A 157 3.68 -6.69 -15.84
C ASP A 157 3.93 -6.46 -14.34
N ILE A 158 4.72 -7.32 -13.70
CA ILE A 158 5.14 -7.19 -12.32
C ILE A 158 5.91 -5.89 -12.05
N ASN A 159 6.51 -5.32 -13.09
CA ASN A 159 7.20 -4.02 -13.03
C ASN A 159 6.25 -2.83 -13.24
N SER A 160 5.00 -3.08 -13.61
CA SER A 160 3.99 -2.03 -13.75
C SER A 160 3.82 -1.32 -12.42
N LYS A 161 3.89 0.00 -12.44
CA LYS A 161 3.57 0.84 -11.28
C LYS A 161 2.30 1.58 -11.60
N CYS A 162 1.46 1.79 -10.60
CA CYS A 162 0.30 2.65 -10.79
C CYS A 162 0.81 4.08 -11.09
N PRO A 163 0.51 4.65 -12.27
CA PRO A 163 1.05 5.94 -12.69
C PRO A 163 0.63 7.05 -11.72
N ASP A 164 -0.62 7.00 -11.23
CA ASP A 164 -1.16 8.00 -10.29
C ASP A 164 -0.55 7.92 -8.89
N LEU A 165 0.10 6.80 -8.56
CA LEU A 165 0.89 6.65 -7.35
C LEU A 165 2.38 7.06 -7.52
N ASN A 166 2.77 7.54 -8.70
CA ASN A 166 4.09 8.13 -8.97
C ASN A 166 4.01 9.61 -9.35
N LEU A 167 2.83 10.22 -9.32
CA LEU A 167 2.59 11.58 -9.84
C LEU A 167 2.86 12.72 -8.85
N TYR A 168 3.61 12.50 -7.77
CA TYR A 168 4.14 13.56 -6.88
C TYR A 168 5.45 13.15 -6.21
#